data_AF-A0A7K2U0D0-F1
#
_entry.id   AF-A0A7K2U0D0-F1
#
_cell.length_a   1.000
_cell.length_b   1.000
_cell.length_c   1.000
_cell.angle_alpha   90.00
_cell.angle_beta   90.00
_cell.angle_gamma   90.00
#
_symmetry.space_group_name_H-M   'P 1'
#
loop_
_entity.id
_entity.type
_entity.pdbx_description
1 polymer ?
#
loop_
_entity_poly.entity_id
_entity_poly.type
_entity_poly.pdbx_seq_one_letter_code
_entity_poly.pdbx_strand_id
1 'polypeptide(L)'
;MVRTGLSALLIIGTWATAGLTQASAADPSTTATEAPASAGLLTAMQKDLGLTKTEAEARLTAEKSATALESTARKAAGASFGGAWFDAVSGKLTVAVTDDASARSVRATGAQTRLVTHTARQLDAAKARIDALTAPRGVSSWHVDPQANSVVVNVVAPERDDNDVRAFLAKARQTGPVTVRQTAQAPRTFAAGTVGGDPFYTGNVRCSIGFSVHGGFVTAGHCGRAGQEVRGWDGSGIGNIQGSSFPDNDYAWVNVGSGWWTVPVVLGWGTVSDQLVRGSNEAPIGASICRSGSTSHWHCGNVLAKNETVNYSEGAVHQMTKTSVCAEPGDSGGSFISGDQAQGVTSGGWGNCSGGGETWYQPINEILNRYGLTLHTA
;
A
#
# COMPACT_ATOMS: atom_id res chain seq x y z
N MET A 1 37.04 49.79 31.25
CA MET A 1 36.99 50.66 30.06
C MET A 1 35.71 50.30 29.32
N VAL A 2 34.52 50.83 29.65
CA VAL A 2 33.97 52.16 29.29
C VAL A 2 34.15 52.48 27.80
N ARG A 3 33.10 52.30 26.97
CA ARG A 3 32.30 53.41 26.43
C ARG A 3 31.16 52.93 25.52
N THR A 4 29.96 53.32 25.94
CA THR A 4 28.72 53.53 25.21
C THR A 4 28.87 54.51 24.03
N GLY A 5 28.00 54.38 23.03
CA GLY A 5 27.78 55.39 21.98
C GLY A 5 26.40 55.23 21.31
N LEU A 6 25.38 55.85 21.90
CA LEU A 6 24.12 56.21 21.25
C LEU A 6 24.37 57.26 20.15
N SER A 7 23.58 57.22 19.07
CA SER A 7 23.05 58.44 18.43
C SER A 7 21.81 58.13 17.61
N ALA A 8 20.77 58.90 17.90
CA ALA A 8 19.45 58.92 17.29
C ALA A 8 19.29 60.18 16.39
N LEU A 9 18.08 60.32 15.82
CA LEU A 9 17.42 61.49 15.17
C LEU A 9 17.33 61.45 13.64
N LEU A 10 16.13 61.21 13.05
CA LEU A 10 14.98 62.12 12.77
C LEU A 10 15.21 62.85 11.41
N ILE A 11 14.27 63.09 10.46
CA ILE A 11 12.83 63.37 10.52
C ILE A 11 12.21 63.61 9.09
N ILE A 12 10.88 63.40 8.95
CA ILE A 12 9.82 64.11 8.13
C ILE A 12 9.66 63.92 6.60
N GLY A 13 8.39 63.63 6.24
CA GLY A 13 7.67 64.15 5.05
C GLY A 13 6.41 63.31 4.69
N THR A 14 5.23 63.47 5.31
CA THR A 14 4.02 64.27 4.90
C THR A 14 3.61 64.15 3.41
N TRP A 15 2.36 63.94 2.93
CA TRP A 15 0.97 64.00 3.42
C TRP A 15 -0.03 63.35 2.39
N ALA A 16 -1.20 62.91 2.89
CA ALA A 16 -2.58 62.92 2.32
C ALA A 16 -2.95 62.25 0.96
N THR A 17 -3.99 61.39 0.95
CA THR A 17 -5.37 61.73 0.51
C THR A 17 -6.35 60.54 0.48
N ALA A 18 -7.62 60.89 0.66
CA ALA A 18 -8.86 60.24 0.17
C ALA A 18 -9.37 58.96 0.87
N GLY A 19 -10.53 59.13 1.53
CA GLY A 19 -11.32 58.05 2.10
C GLY A 19 -12.00 57.18 1.05
N LEU A 20 -12.27 55.94 1.45
CA LEU A 20 -13.16 55.02 0.76
C LEU A 20 -14.14 54.43 1.77
N THR A 21 -15.37 54.37 1.31
CA THR A 21 -16.62 53.99 1.95
C THR A 21 -16.60 52.55 2.46
N GLN A 22 -17.17 52.32 3.66
CA GLN A 22 -17.55 50.99 4.13
C GLN A 22 -18.64 50.42 3.21
N ALA A 23 -18.29 49.44 2.39
CA ALA A 23 -19.24 48.60 1.69
C ALA A 23 -19.76 47.52 2.65
N SER A 24 -20.97 47.71 3.18
CA SER A 24 -21.75 46.59 3.73
C SER A 24 -22.19 45.71 2.56
N ALA A 25 -21.50 44.60 2.34
CA ALA A 25 -22.02 43.51 1.53
C ALA A 25 -23.06 42.77 2.38
N ALA A 26 -24.33 42.92 2.01
CA ALA A 26 -25.37 42.00 2.45
C ALA A 26 -25.10 40.65 1.78
N ASP A 27 -24.74 39.63 2.55
CA ASP A 27 -24.66 38.26 2.05
C ASP A 27 -26.06 37.78 1.66
N PRO A 28 -26.34 37.45 0.39
CA PRO A 28 -27.49 36.64 0.08
C PRO A 28 -27.22 35.26 0.68
N SER A 29 -28.08 34.84 1.59
CA SER A 29 -28.16 33.47 2.10
C SER A 29 -28.45 32.55 0.92
N THR A 30 -27.40 32.12 0.23
CA THR A 30 -27.45 31.00 -0.69
C THR A 30 -27.64 29.77 0.18
N THR A 31 -28.88 29.28 0.25
CA THR A 31 -29.14 27.89 0.54
C THR A 31 -28.26 27.09 -0.42
N ALA A 32 -27.15 26.57 0.09
CA ALA A 32 -26.25 25.73 -0.67
C ALA A 32 -27.04 24.49 -1.10
N THR A 33 -27.59 24.52 -2.31
CA THR A 33 -28.10 23.34 -2.98
C THR A 33 -26.91 22.39 -3.08
N GLU A 34 -26.99 21.32 -2.31
CA GLU A 34 -25.92 20.34 -2.19
C GLU A 34 -25.53 19.84 -3.58
N ALA A 35 -24.24 19.89 -3.90
CA ALA A 35 -23.76 19.50 -5.21
C ALA A 35 -24.12 18.03 -5.47
N PRO A 36 -24.68 17.69 -6.64
CA PRO A 36 -24.98 16.30 -6.96
C PRO A 36 -23.73 15.44 -6.90
N ALA A 37 -23.91 14.16 -6.55
CA ALA A 37 -22.84 13.17 -6.58
C ALA A 37 -22.08 13.21 -7.91
N SER A 38 -20.75 13.06 -7.86
CA SER A 38 -19.94 13.14 -9.07
C SER A 38 -20.33 12.05 -10.08
N ALA A 39 -20.26 12.35 -11.37
CA ALA A 39 -20.57 11.38 -12.43
C ALA A 39 -19.70 10.11 -12.33
N GLY A 40 -18.45 10.26 -11.87
CA GLY A 40 -17.55 9.15 -11.60
C GLY A 40 -18.05 8.24 -10.47
N LEU A 41 -18.53 8.80 -9.36
CA LEU A 41 -19.10 8.03 -8.25
C LEU A 41 -20.33 7.24 -8.70
N LEU A 42 -21.27 7.89 -9.40
CA LEU A 42 -22.47 7.22 -9.90
C LEU A 42 -22.14 6.09 -10.89
N THR A 43 -21.12 6.28 -11.73
CA THR A 43 -20.65 5.23 -12.65
C THR A 43 -20.08 4.03 -11.90
N ALA A 44 -19.28 4.26 -10.86
CA ALA A 44 -18.75 3.21 -10.00
C ALA A 44 -19.88 2.44 -9.29
N MET A 45 -20.85 3.14 -8.70
CA MET A 45 -21.99 2.50 -8.02
C MET A 45 -22.83 1.65 -8.98
N GLN A 46 -23.07 2.11 -10.21
CA GLN A 46 -23.80 1.33 -11.21
C GLN A 46 -23.07 0.03 -11.55
N LYS A 47 -21.75 0.11 -11.79
CA LYS A 47 -20.92 -1.05 -12.10
C LYS A 47 -20.83 -2.04 -10.94
N ASP A 48 -20.52 -1.54 -9.74
CA ASP A 48 -20.10 -2.40 -8.63
C ASP A 48 -21.29 -2.90 -7.79
N LEU A 49 -22.39 -2.14 -7.76
CA LEU A 49 -23.62 -2.51 -7.03
C LEU A 49 -24.76 -2.97 -7.95
N GLY A 50 -24.57 -2.92 -9.27
CA GLY A 50 -25.59 -3.31 -10.25
C GLY A 50 -26.82 -2.40 -10.29
N LEU A 51 -26.66 -1.12 -9.89
CA LEU A 51 -27.74 -0.13 -9.86
C LEU A 51 -27.85 0.59 -11.20
N THR A 52 -29.02 1.17 -11.50
CA THR A 52 -29.16 2.24 -12.49
C THR A 52 -28.68 3.57 -11.91
N LYS A 53 -28.40 4.57 -12.76
CA LYS A 53 -28.03 5.91 -12.30
C LYS A 53 -29.04 6.51 -11.31
N THR A 54 -30.33 6.41 -11.61
CA THR A 54 -31.41 6.92 -10.74
C THR A 54 -31.47 6.17 -9.41
N GLU A 55 -31.28 4.85 -9.41
CA GLU A 55 -31.20 4.08 -8.17
C GLU A 55 -29.96 4.44 -7.35
N ALA A 56 -28.81 4.70 -7.97
CA ALA A 56 -27.60 5.15 -7.28
C ALA A 56 -27.78 6.55 -6.65
N GLU A 57 -28.42 7.49 -7.34
CA GLU A 57 -28.76 8.81 -6.79
C GLU A 57 -29.74 8.70 -5.61
N ALA A 58 -30.79 7.89 -5.75
CA ALA A 58 -31.74 7.61 -4.68
C ALA A 58 -31.06 6.92 -3.48
N ARG A 59 -30.14 5.99 -3.75
CA ARG A 59 -29.35 5.28 -2.73
C ARG A 59 -28.51 6.22 -1.90
N LEU A 60 -27.76 7.12 -2.53
CA LEU A 60 -26.94 8.12 -1.83
C LEU A 60 -27.80 9.05 -0.96
N THR A 61 -28.95 9.46 -1.48
CA THR A 61 -29.91 10.28 -0.72
C THR A 61 -30.42 9.54 0.52
N ALA A 62 -30.82 8.28 0.35
CA ALA A 62 -31.31 7.43 1.43
C ALA A 62 -30.23 7.13 2.49
N GLU A 63 -29.00 6.84 2.07
CA GLU A 63 -27.85 6.60 2.97
C GLU A 63 -27.50 7.86 3.77
N LYS A 64 -27.55 9.04 3.14
CA LYS A 64 -27.36 10.31 3.82
C LYS A 64 -28.43 10.54 4.90
N SER A 65 -29.70 10.32 4.57
CA SER A 65 -30.79 10.45 5.53
C SER A 65 -30.65 9.45 6.69
N ALA A 66 -30.28 8.21 6.40
CA ALA A 66 -30.05 7.19 7.42
C ALA A 66 -28.90 7.56 8.37
N THR A 67 -27.78 8.04 7.81
CA THR A 67 -26.60 8.49 8.56
C THR A 67 -26.96 9.66 9.48
N ALA A 68 -27.69 10.66 8.98
CA ALA A 68 -28.13 11.80 9.79
C ALA A 68 -29.08 11.38 10.94
N LEU A 69 -29.89 10.34 10.72
CA LEU A 69 -30.90 9.88 11.67
C LEU A 69 -30.32 9.01 12.80
N GLU A 70 -29.22 8.31 12.54
CA GLU A 70 -28.72 7.22 13.41
C GLU A 70 -28.52 7.64 14.87
N SER A 71 -27.89 8.79 15.11
CA SER A 71 -27.62 9.27 16.48
C SER A 71 -28.91 9.51 17.27
N THR A 72 -29.92 10.12 16.64
CA THR A 72 -31.22 10.37 17.26
C THR A 72 -31.99 9.08 17.51
N ALA A 73 -32.02 8.17 16.52
CA ALA A 73 -32.66 6.87 16.65
C ALA A 73 -32.01 6.01 17.74
N ARG A 74 -30.67 6.01 17.83
CA ARG A 74 -29.92 5.33 18.90
C ARG A 74 -30.23 5.91 20.28
N LYS A 75 -30.32 7.23 20.42
CA LYS A 75 -30.73 7.88 21.69
C LYS A 75 -32.15 7.48 22.08
N ALA A 76 -33.07 7.43 21.12
CA ALA A 76 -34.44 6.99 21.34
C ALA A 76 -34.55 5.51 21.76
N ALA A 77 -33.64 4.65 21.28
CA ALA A 77 -33.53 3.25 21.71
C ALA A 77 -32.98 3.11 23.14
N GLY A 78 -32.10 4.01 23.58
CA GLY A 78 -31.56 3.99 24.94
C GLY A 78 -30.85 2.68 25.29
N ALA A 79 -31.17 2.11 26.46
CA ALA A 79 -30.53 0.88 26.95
C ALA A 79 -30.91 -0.37 26.16
N SER A 80 -32.01 -0.35 25.41
CA SER A 80 -32.51 -1.50 24.65
C SER A 80 -31.84 -1.66 23.28
N PHE A 81 -31.02 -0.69 22.86
CA PHE A 81 -30.36 -0.63 21.57
C PHE A 81 -29.59 -1.93 21.27
N GLY A 82 -30.01 -2.63 20.22
CA GLY A 82 -29.46 -3.89 19.70
C GLY A 82 -28.52 -3.73 18.51
N GLY A 83 -28.34 -2.49 18.01
CA GLY A 83 -27.55 -2.16 16.83
C GLY A 83 -28.39 -1.46 15.75
N ALA A 84 -27.74 -0.98 14.70
CA ALA A 84 -28.39 -0.32 13.57
C ALA A 84 -27.69 -0.66 12.26
N TRP A 85 -28.43 -0.64 11.15
CA TRP A 85 -27.89 -0.81 9.80
C TRP A 85 -28.76 -0.09 8.77
N PHE A 86 -28.17 0.25 7.63
CA PHE A 86 -28.90 0.68 6.46
C PHE A 86 -29.46 -0.55 5.73
N ASP A 87 -30.77 -0.60 5.54
CA ASP A 87 -31.42 -1.62 4.72
C ASP A 87 -31.46 -1.14 3.26
N ALA A 88 -30.62 -1.76 2.45
CA ALA A 88 -30.48 -1.49 1.02
C ALA A 88 -31.76 -1.65 0.22
N VAL A 89 -32.64 -2.56 0.64
CA VAL A 89 -33.88 -2.90 -0.07
C VAL A 89 -34.97 -1.89 0.28
N SER A 90 -35.09 -1.53 1.57
CA SER A 90 -36.09 -0.56 2.01
C SER A 90 -35.63 0.90 1.85
N GLY A 91 -34.34 1.14 1.70
CA GLY A 91 -33.73 2.47 1.64
C GLY A 91 -33.78 3.21 2.99
N LYS A 92 -33.83 2.50 4.11
CA LYS A 92 -34.05 3.10 5.44
C LYS A 92 -33.07 2.59 6.48
N LEU A 93 -32.81 3.44 7.48
CA LEU A 93 -32.17 3.01 8.71
C LEU A 93 -33.09 2.05 9.47
N THR A 94 -32.60 0.86 9.77
CA THR A 94 -33.24 -0.07 10.71
C THR A 94 -32.45 -0.11 12.01
N VAL A 95 -33.16 0.02 13.12
CA VAL A 95 -32.59 -0.06 14.47
C VAL A 95 -33.17 -1.27 15.20
N ALA A 96 -32.28 -2.15 15.64
CA ALA A 96 -32.63 -3.26 16.51
C ALA A 96 -32.86 -2.78 17.94
N VAL A 97 -33.92 -3.24 18.60
CA VAL A 97 -34.23 -2.96 20.01
C VAL A 97 -34.76 -4.21 20.70
N THR A 98 -34.59 -4.29 22.02
CA THR A 98 -34.98 -5.46 22.82
C THR A 98 -36.38 -5.39 23.42
N ASP A 99 -37.08 -4.27 23.26
CA ASP A 99 -38.43 -4.09 23.78
C ASP A 99 -39.31 -3.17 22.89
N ASP A 100 -40.63 -3.37 22.99
CA ASP A 100 -41.63 -2.64 22.20
C ASP A 100 -41.78 -1.17 22.56
N ALA A 101 -41.47 -0.77 23.79
CA ALA A 101 -41.57 0.64 24.20
C ALA A 101 -40.49 1.46 23.48
N SER A 102 -39.26 0.98 23.49
CA SER A 102 -38.14 1.53 22.73
C SER A 102 -38.41 1.48 21.23
N ALA A 103 -39.02 0.40 20.71
CA ALA A 103 -39.38 0.30 19.29
C ALA A 103 -40.33 1.43 18.86
N ARG A 104 -41.29 1.81 19.71
CA ARG A 104 -42.17 2.96 19.46
C ARG A 104 -41.40 4.28 19.45
N SER A 105 -40.53 4.50 20.43
CA SER A 105 -39.68 5.71 20.49
C SER A 105 -38.80 5.87 19.25
N VAL A 106 -38.23 4.77 18.76
CA VAL A 106 -37.38 4.78 17.56
C VAL A 106 -38.19 4.98 16.28
N ARG A 107 -39.37 4.36 16.15
CA ARG A 107 -40.26 4.63 14.99
C ARG A 107 -40.65 6.10 14.91
N ALA A 108 -40.82 6.78 16.05
CA ALA A 108 -41.13 8.21 16.10
C ALA A 108 -40.00 9.08 15.53
N THR A 109 -38.77 8.58 15.40
CA THR A 109 -37.68 9.29 14.73
C THR A 109 -37.71 9.12 13.20
N GLY A 110 -38.56 8.23 12.67
CA GLY A 110 -38.62 7.89 11.25
C GLY A 110 -37.79 6.67 10.84
N ALA A 111 -37.12 6.01 11.79
CA ALA A 111 -36.36 4.79 11.53
C ALA A 111 -37.28 3.56 11.52
N GLN A 112 -36.88 2.53 10.76
CA GLN A 112 -37.46 1.19 10.91
C GLN A 112 -36.93 0.54 12.19
N THR A 113 -37.69 -0.39 12.74
CA THR A 113 -37.28 -1.12 13.94
C THR A 113 -37.39 -2.61 13.76
N ARG A 114 -36.48 -3.33 14.41
CA ARG A 114 -36.50 -4.79 14.51
C ARG A 114 -36.41 -5.19 15.98
N LEU A 115 -37.33 -6.03 16.44
CA LEU A 115 -37.20 -6.63 17.77
C LEU A 115 -36.13 -7.71 17.73
N VAL A 116 -35.25 -7.69 18.72
CA VAL A 116 -34.13 -8.63 18.88
C VAL A 116 -33.99 -9.06 20.34
N THR A 117 -33.16 -10.06 20.61
CA THR A 117 -33.00 -10.62 21.96
C THR A 117 -31.89 -9.93 22.75
N HIS A 118 -30.81 -9.53 22.08
CA HIS A 118 -29.59 -9.05 22.72
C HIS A 118 -29.36 -7.57 22.41
N THR A 119 -28.96 -6.82 23.44
CA THR A 119 -28.49 -5.43 23.27
C THR A 119 -27.11 -5.41 22.63
N ALA A 120 -26.77 -4.33 21.94
CA ALA A 120 -25.44 -4.09 21.38
C ALA A 120 -24.36 -4.19 22.47
N ARG A 121 -24.66 -3.69 23.67
CA ARG A 121 -23.75 -3.77 24.83
C ARG A 121 -23.42 -5.21 25.22
N GLN A 122 -24.39 -6.11 25.19
CA GLN A 122 -24.16 -7.53 25.47
C GLN A 122 -23.32 -8.19 24.36
N LEU A 123 -23.59 -7.84 23.09
CA LEU A 123 -22.83 -8.34 21.94
C LEU A 123 -21.38 -7.83 21.94
N ASP A 124 -21.16 -6.55 22.24
CA ASP A 124 -19.82 -5.95 22.35
C ASP A 124 -19.03 -6.60 23.49
N ALA A 125 -19.68 -6.87 24.63
CA ALA A 125 -19.04 -7.59 25.74
C ALA A 125 -18.66 -9.04 25.37
N ALA A 126 -19.50 -9.72 24.57
CA ALA A 126 -19.17 -11.05 24.05
C ALA A 126 -18.01 -11.01 23.06
N LYS A 127 -18.00 -10.02 22.16
CA LYS A 127 -16.89 -9.79 21.21
C LYS A 127 -15.59 -9.49 21.94
N ALA A 128 -15.60 -8.62 22.95
CA ALA A 128 -14.40 -8.28 23.72
C ALA A 128 -13.78 -9.50 24.43
N ARG A 129 -14.60 -10.46 24.87
CA ARG A 129 -14.11 -11.74 25.39
C ARG A 129 -13.48 -12.63 24.32
N ILE A 130 -13.99 -12.59 23.08
CA ILE A 130 -13.39 -13.31 21.94
C ILE A 130 -12.09 -12.61 21.49
N ASP A 131 -12.02 -11.28 21.54
CA ASP A 131 -10.81 -10.50 21.23
C ASP A 131 -9.61 -10.89 22.11
N ALA A 132 -9.87 -11.40 23.33
CA ALA A 132 -8.85 -11.88 24.24
C ALA A 132 -8.37 -13.32 23.98
N LEU A 133 -8.97 -14.04 23.01
CA LEU A 133 -8.57 -15.39 22.63
C LEU A 133 -7.51 -15.35 21.52
N THR A 134 -6.58 -16.32 21.53
CA THR A 134 -5.69 -16.55 20.39
C THR A 134 -6.43 -17.31 19.30
N ALA A 135 -6.55 -16.71 18.12
CA ALA A 135 -7.23 -17.34 16.98
C ALA A 135 -6.30 -18.30 16.21
N PRO A 136 -6.76 -19.52 15.87
CA PRO A 136 -6.04 -20.41 14.98
C PRO A 136 -6.15 -19.95 13.52
N ARG A 137 -5.25 -20.43 12.65
CA ARG A 137 -5.16 -20.04 11.23
C ARG A 137 -6.48 -20.19 10.46
N GLY A 138 -7.31 -21.16 10.82
CA GLY A 138 -8.61 -21.41 10.19
C GLY A 138 -9.73 -20.44 10.56
N VAL A 139 -9.53 -19.55 11.54
CA VAL A 139 -10.50 -18.49 11.91
C VAL A 139 -10.07 -17.19 11.26
N SER A 140 -10.90 -16.65 10.36
CA SER A 140 -10.52 -15.52 9.50
C SER A 140 -10.90 -14.15 10.08
N SER A 141 -12.01 -14.05 10.82
CA SER A 141 -12.43 -12.81 11.51
C SER A 141 -13.60 -13.05 12.46
N TRP A 142 -13.91 -12.07 13.31
CA TRP A 142 -15.18 -12.02 14.04
C TRP A 142 -15.67 -10.58 14.22
N HIS A 143 -16.99 -10.38 14.25
CA HIS A 143 -17.62 -9.06 14.42
C HIS A 143 -19.01 -9.18 15.05
N VAL A 144 -19.52 -8.08 15.63
CA VAL A 144 -20.93 -7.99 16.01
C VAL A 144 -21.76 -7.76 14.74
N ASP A 145 -22.77 -8.60 14.52
CA ASP A 145 -23.73 -8.45 13.43
C ASP A 145 -25.12 -8.09 14.03
N PRO A 146 -25.56 -6.83 13.91
CA PRO A 146 -26.89 -6.41 14.37
C PRO A 146 -28.06 -7.13 13.70
N GLN A 147 -27.91 -7.56 12.43
CA GLN A 147 -28.96 -8.27 11.70
C GLN A 147 -29.11 -9.72 12.17
N ALA A 148 -27.99 -10.38 12.46
CA ALA A 148 -27.98 -11.71 13.07
C ALA A 148 -28.14 -11.68 14.60
N ASN A 149 -28.12 -10.48 15.21
CA ASN A 149 -28.14 -10.23 16.64
C ASN A 149 -27.18 -11.13 17.45
N SER A 150 -25.98 -11.34 16.91
CA SER A 150 -24.96 -12.23 17.45
C SER A 150 -23.55 -11.76 17.05
N VAL A 151 -22.51 -12.32 17.69
CA VAL A 151 -21.13 -12.19 17.20
C VAL A 151 -20.92 -13.24 16.12
N VAL A 152 -20.69 -12.81 14.89
CA VAL A 152 -20.39 -13.68 13.76
C VAL A 152 -18.90 -13.99 13.77
N VAL A 153 -18.53 -15.27 13.80
CA VAL A 153 -17.16 -15.77 13.60
C VAL A 153 -17.06 -16.39 12.22
N ASN A 154 -16.17 -15.85 11.38
CA ASN A 154 -15.90 -16.35 10.04
C ASN A 154 -14.76 -17.38 10.09
N VAL A 155 -14.98 -18.54 9.47
CA VAL A 155 -14.05 -19.67 9.41
C VAL A 155 -13.73 -19.98 7.96
N VAL A 156 -12.46 -20.25 7.66
CA VAL A 156 -12.01 -20.64 6.33
C VAL A 156 -12.54 -22.04 6.04
N ALA A 157 -13.36 -22.20 4.99
CA ALA A 157 -14.16 -23.40 4.79
C ALA A 157 -13.36 -24.74 4.80
N PRO A 158 -12.16 -24.83 4.18
CA PRO A 158 -11.32 -26.02 4.27
C PRO A 158 -10.82 -26.37 5.68
N GLU A 159 -10.71 -25.40 6.58
CA GLU A 159 -10.15 -25.54 7.93
C GLU A 159 -11.23 -25.77 9.00
N ARG A 160 -12.51 -25.84 8.60
CA ARG A 160 -13.64 -25.84 9.55
C ARG A 160 -13.63 -27.02 10.54
N ASP A 161 -13.10 -28.16 10.11
CA ASP A 161 -13.09 -29.42 10.84
C ASP A 161 -11.77 -29.63 11.61
N ASP A 162 -10.88 -28.64 11.57
CA ASP A 162 -9.65 -28.63 12.35
C ASP A 162 -9.93 -28.58 13.87
N ASN A 163 -9.11 -29.28 14.65
CA ASN A 163 -9.29 -29.39 16.10
C ASN A 163 -9.13 -28.05 16.81
N ASP A 164 -8.17 -27.22 16.40
CA ASP A 164 -7.92 -25.92 17.02
C ASP A 164 -9.03 -24.94 16.69
N VAL A 165 -9.55 -24.98 15.44
CA VAL A 165 -10.73 -24.22 15.04
C VAL A 165 -11.94 -24.63 15.88
N ARG A 166 -12.22 -25.93 16.04
CA ARG A 166 -13.33 -26.40 16.88
C ARG A 166 -13.18 -25.99 18.35
N ALA A 167 -11.98 -26.08 18.90
CA ALA A 167 -11.69 -25.67 20.27
C ALA A 167 -11.87 -24.16 20.46
N PHE A 168 -11.41 -23.35 19.52
CA PHE A 168 -11.64 -21.91 19.51
C PHE A 168 -13.14 -21.57 19.47
N LEU A 169 -13.90 -22.21 18.56
CA LEU A 169 -15.35 -21.99 18.45
C LEU A 169 -16.10 -22.41 19.71
N ALA A 170 -15.67 -23.47 20.39
CA ALA A 170 -16.24 -23.87 21.68
C ALA A 170 -16.05 -22.79 22.76
N LYS A 171 -14.83 -22.21 22.85
CA LYS A 171 -14.56 -21.07 23.75
C LYS A 171 -15.35 -19.82 23.36
N ALA A 172 -15.41 -19.50 22.07
CA ALA A 172 -16.18 -18.35 21.58
C ALA A 172 -17.67 -18.44 21.94
N ARG A 173 -18.29 -19.61 21.78
CA ARG A 173 -19.71 -19.83 22.15
C ARG A 173 -20.00 -19.68 23.63
N GLN A 174 -18.99 -19.80 24.50
CA GLN A 174 -19.14 -19.55 25.94
C GLN A 174 -19.18 -18.05 26.27
N THR A 175 -18.79 -17.17 25.33
CA THR A 175 -18.75 -15.73 25.58
C THR A 175 -20.09 -15.04 25.33
N GLY A 176 -21.03 -15.66 24.62
CA GLY A 176 -22.33 -15.07 24.27
C GLY A 176 -22.93 -15.67 23.01
N PRO A 177 -23.92 -15.00 22.39
CA PRO A 177 -24.55 -15.47 21.16
C PRO A 177 -23.54 -15.42 20.00
N VAL A 178 -23.11 -16.58 19.51
CA VAL A 178 -22.13 -16.71 18.43
C VAL A 178 -22.74 -17.46 17.24
N THR A 179 -22.66 -16.85 16.06
CA THR A 179 -23.00 -17.48 14.78
C THR A 179 -21.72 -17.77 14.02
N VAL A 180 -21.59 -18.97 13.46
CA VAL A 180 -20.41 -19.32 12.63
C VAL A 180 -20.78 -19.19 11.16
N ARG A 181 -19.96 -18.47 10.40
CA ARG A 181 -20.05 -18.39 8.94
C ARG A 181 -18.78 -18.93 8.30
N GLN A 182 -18.88 -19.32 7.04
CA GLN A 182 -17.75 -19.83 6.27
C GLN A 182 -17.32 -18.82 5.21
N THR A 183 -16.01 -18.61 5.07
CA THR A 183 -15.40 -17.88 3.96
C THR A 183 -14.57 -18.83 3.12
N ALA A 184 -14.48 -18.59 1.82
CA ALA A 184 -13.68 -19.44 0.93
C ALA A 184 -12.18 -19.36 1.28
N GLN A 185 -11.72 -18.17 1.68
CA GLN A 185 -10.32 -17.87 1.97
C GLN A 185 -10.20 -16.94 3.18
N ALA A 186 -9.02 -16.90 3.79
CA ALA A 186 -8.66 -15.88 4.76
C ALA A 186 -8.28 -14.56 4.05
N PRO A 187 -8.61 -13.39 4.62
CA PRO A 187 -8.08 -12.11 4.16
C PRO A 187 -6.55 -12.12 4.16
N ARG A 188 -5.95 -11.44 3.17
CA ARG A 188 -4.51 -11.21 3.08
C ARG A 188 -4.27 -9.71 2.94
N THR A 189 -3.12 -9.24 3.42
CA THR A 189 -2.66 -7.88 3.14
C THR A 189 -2.35 -7.75 1.66
N PHE A 190 -2.76 -6.65 1.06
CA PHE A 190 -2.31 -6.26 -0.28
C PHE A 190 -0.94 -5.60 -0.14
N ALA A 191 -0.02 -5.92 -1.05
CA ALA A 191 1.28 -5.27 -1.19
C ALA A 191 1.50 -4.90 -2.67
N ALA A 192 2.74 -4.59 -3.08
CA ALA A 192 3.08 -4.25 -4.46
C ALA A 192 3.80 -5.38 -5.22
N GLY A 193 3.99 -5.19 -6.52
CA GLY A 193 4.83 -6.06 -7.34
C GLY A 193 6.31 -5.69 -7.23
N THR A 194 7.22 -6.61 -7.50
CA THR A 194 8.65 -6.33 -7.61
C THR A 194 8.99 -5.91 -9.03
N VAL A 195 9.12 -4.61 -9.28
CA VAL A 195 9.46 -4.07 -10.59
C VAL A 195 10.94 -3.69 -10.62
N GLY A 196 11.67 -4.04 -11.68
CA GLY A 196 13.06 -3.63 -11.83
C GLY A 196 13.19 -2.11 -11.77
N GLY A 197 14.12 -1.58 -10.99
CA GLY A 197 14.29 -0.15 -10.72
C GLY A 197 13.63 0.36 -9.43
N ASP A 198 12.64 -0.34 -8.87
CA ASP A 198 11.96 0.07 -7.62
C ASP A 198 12.92 0.12 -6.42
N PRO A 199 12.73 1.03 -5.45
CA PRO A 199 13.52 1.01 -4.23
C PRO A 199 13.14 -0.14 -3.30
N PHE A 200 14.15 -0.74 -2.68
CA PHE A 200 14.02 -1.59 -1.49
C PHE A 200 15.04 -1.20 -0.44
N TYR A 201 14.80 -1.65 0.80
CA TYR A 201 15.57 -1.24 1.97
C TYR A 201 16.03 -2.44 2.80
N THR A 202 17.30 -2.40 3.22
CA THR A 202 17.94 -3.33 4.16
C THR A 202 18.45 -2.55 5.36
N GLY A 203 17.56 -2.29 6.32
CA GLY A 203 17.83 -1.32 7.39
C GLY A 203 17.91 0.09 6.83
N ASN A 204 19.07 0.74 6.94
CA ASN A 204 19.30 2.11 6.48
C ASN A 204 19.86 2.20 5.05
N VAL A 205 20.12 1.07 4.40
CA VAL A 205 20.61 1.02 3.02
C VAL A 205 19.43 1.02 2.07
N ARG A 206 19.43 1.93 1.10
CA ARG A 206 18.49 1.94 -0.03
C ARG A 206 19.21 1.42 -1.27
N CYS A 207 18.61 0.43 -1.91
CA CYS A 207 19.03 -0.09 -3.20
C CYS A 207 17.83 -0.19 -4.14
N SER A 208 18.08 -0.60 -5.37
CA SER A 208 17.08 -0.77 -6.41
C SER A 208 16.93 -2.25 -6.79
N ILE A 209 15.71 -2.68 -7.06
CA ILE A 209 15.39 -4.03 -7.55
C ILE A 209 16.01 -4.20 -8.93
N GLY A 210 16.70 -5.32 -9.18
CA GLY A 210 17.30 -5.62 -10.48
C GLY A 210 16.28 -6.24 -11.43
N PHE A 211 16.08 -7.55 -11.34
CA PHE A 211 15.13 -8.26 -12.18
C PHE A 211 14.35 -9.28 -11.37
N SER A 212 13.06 -9.40 -11.64
CA SER A 212 12.25 -10.48 -11.10
C SER A 212 12.74 -11.84 -11.59
N VAL A 213 12.90 -12.76 -10.66
CA VAL A 213 13.11 -14.20 -10.93
C VAL A 213 11.94 -14.97 -10.34
N HIS A 214 11.72 -16.20 -10.76
CA HIS A 214 10.68 -17.01 -10.11
C HIS A 214 10.98 -17.17 -8.61
N GLY A 215 10.06 -16.69 -7.77
CA GLY A 215 10.17 -16.70 -6.31
C GLY A 215 10.91 -15.51 -5.69
N GLY A 216 11.38 -14.53 -6.47
CA GLY A 216 12.21 -13.46 -5.93
C GLY A 216 12.61 -12.35 -6.91
N PHE A 217 13.67 -11.65 -6.58
CA PHE A 217 14.39 -10.75 -7.50
C PHE A 217 15.90 -10.76 -7.24
N VAL A 218 16.69 -10.45 -8.26
CA VAL A 218 18.14 -10.25 -8.14
C VAL A 218 18.48 -8.79 -7.89
N THR A 219 19.58 -8.55 -7.18
CA THR A 219 20.12 -7.21 -6.85
C THR A 219 21.63 -7.31 -6.61
N ALA A 220 22.28 -6.22 -6.19
CA ALA A 220 23.72 -6.20 -5.89
C ALA A 220 24.02 -6.79 -4.50
N GLY A 221 25.20 -7.40 -4.36
CA GLY A 221 25.65 -8.05 -3.13
C GLY A 221 25.94 -7.07 -2.00
N HIS A 222 26.52 -5.91 -2.33
CA HIS A 222 26.82 -4.87 -1.35
C HIS A 222 25.56 -4.24 -0.72
N CYS A 223 24.38 -4.47 -1.29
CA CYS A 223 23.11 -4.00 -0.73
C CYS A 223 22.71 -4.73 0.56
N GLY A 224 23.28 -5.90 0.85
CA GLY A 224 23.03 -6.58 2.11
C GLY A 224 23.55 -8.02 2.16
N ARG A 225 23.45 -8.60 3.35
CA ARG A 225 23.95 -9.95 3.68
C ARG A 225 22.83 -10.97 3.69
N ALA A 226 23.17 -12.23 3.42
CA ALA A 226 22.24 -13.34 3.55
C ALA A 226 21.55 -13.35 4.93
N GLY A 227 20.23 -13.58 4.94
CA GLY A 227 19.36 -13.55 6.11
C GLY A 227 18.77 -12.17 6.45
N GLN A 228 19.28 -11.06 5.90
CA GLN A 228 18.73 -9.74 6.20
C GLN A 228 17.31 -9.56 5.66
N GLU A 229 16.45 -8.93 6.47
CA GLU A 229 15.09 -8.53 6.07
C GLU A 229 15.14 -7.43 5.01
N VAL A 230 14.25 -7.53 4.02
CA VAL A 230 14.08 -6.57 2.94
C VAL A 230 12.68 -5.96 3.04
N ARG A 231 12.63 -4.62 3.02
CA ARG A 231 11.39 -3.84 2.99
C ARG A 231 11.23 -3.14 1.65
N GLY A 232 9.98 -3.03 1.19
CA GLY A 232 9.65 -2.28 -0.02
C GLY A 232 9.59 -0.78 0.20
N TRP A 233 9.35 -0.05 -0.89
CA TRP A 233 9.16 1.40 -0.89
C TRP A 233 8.00 1.88 -0.02
N ASP A 234 7.03 1.02 0.25
CA ASP A 234 5.88 1.27 1.13
C ASP A 234 6.15 0.94 2.61
N GLY A 235 7.37 0.47 2.94
CA GLY A 235 7.78 0.05 4.28
C GLY A 235 7.33 -1.35 4.70
N SER A 236 6.52 -2.03 3.88
CA SER A 236 6.10 -3.41 4.13
C SER A 236 7.25 -4.39 3.88
N GLY A 237 7.23 -5.54 4.58
CA GLY A 237 8.24 -6.57 4.38
C GLY A 237 8.04 -7.27 3.03
N ILE A 238 9.08 -7.37 2.21
CA ILE A 238 9.09 -8.16 0.96
C ILE A 238 9.51 -9.60 1.24
N GLY A 239 10.62 -9.77 1.97
CA GLY A 239 11.24 -11.06 2.23
C GLY A 239 12.64 -10.90 2.82
N ASN A 240 13.56 -11.79 2.45
CA ASN A 240 14.92 -11.81 2.97
C ASN A 240 15.95 -12.07 1.86
N ILE A 241 17.16 -11.53 2.02
CA ILE A 241 18.29 -11.89 1.15
C ILE A 241 18.63 -13.36 1.37
N GLN A 242 18.56 -14.17 0.32
CA GLN A 242 18.80 -15.61 0.38
C GLN A 242 20.27 -15.95 0.11
N GLY A 243 20.92 -15.19 -0.77
CA GLY A 243 22.34 -15.30 -1.05
C GLY A 243 22.90 -13.93 -1.41
N SER A 244 24.14 -13.68 -1.02
CA SER A 244 24.88 -12.45 -1.34
C SER A 244 26.38 -12.76 -1.42
N SER A 245 27.06 -12.17 -2.39
CA SER A 245 28.52 -12.20 -2.57
C SER A 245 29.00 -10.79 -2.85
N PHE A 246 29.82 -10.24 -1.94
CA PHE A 246 30.56 -8.98 -2.08
C PHE A 246 31.65 -8.88 -0.98
N PRO A 247 32.92 -8.59 -1.30
CA PRO A 247 33.50 -8.38 -2.65
C PRO A 247 33.68 -9.71 -3.43
N ASP A 248 34.66 -9.77 -4.33
CA ASP A 248 34.92 -10.80 -5.38
C ASP A 248 33.90 -10.79 -6.52
N ASN A 249 32.62 -10.80 -6.17
CA ASN A 249 31.48 -10.55 -7.07
C ASN A 249 30.62 -9.43 -6.47
N ASP A 250 29.56 -9.01 -7.17
CA ASP A 250 28.58 -8.09 -6.59
C ASP A 250 27.15 -8.46 -6.97
N TYR A 251 26.66 -9.57 -6.39
CA TYR A 251 25.28 -10.02 -6.57
C TYR A 251 24.64 -10.50 -5.27
N ALA A 252 23.32 -10.37 -5.24
CA ALA A 252 22.44 -11.00 -4.28
C ALA A 252 21.12 -11.39 -4.94
N TRP A 253 20.34 -12.22 -4.24
CA TRP A 253 18.92 -12.39 -4.56
C TRP A 253 18.07 -12.44 -3.30
N VAL A 254 16.84 -11.98 -3.45
CA VAL A 254 15.86 -11.80 -2.38
C VAL A 254 14.64 -12.66 -2.70
N ASN A 255 14.16 -13.45 -1.74
CA ASN A 255 12.89 -14.14 -1.92
C ASN A 255 11.72 -13.17 -1.72
N VAL A 256 10.61 -13.41 -2.41
CA VAL A 256 9.41 -12.56 -2.35
C VAL A 256 8.27 -13.30 -1.64
N GLY A 257 7.65 -12.62 -0.67
CA GLY A 257 6.52 -13.10 0.13
C GLY A 257 5.62 -11.96 0.61
N SER A 258 4.88 -12.15 1.72
CA SER A 258 4.12 -11.08 2.39
C SER A 258 3.10 -10.33 1.52
N GLY A 259 2.56 -10.98 0.49
CA GLY A 259 1.60 -10.38 -0.44
C GLY A 259 2.23 -9.69 -1.64
N TRP A 260 3.56 -9.60 -1.71
CA TRP A 260 4.29 -9.15 -2.89
C TRP A 260 4.32 -10.23 -3.97
N TRP A 261 4.48 -9.83 -5.23
CA TRP A 261 4.56 -10.75 -6.38
C TRP A 261 5.61 -10.31 -7.38
N THR A 262 6.10 -11.25 -8.18
CA THR A 262 7.10 -10.99 -9.22
C THR A 262 6.44 -10.61 -10.54
N VAL A 263 7.02 -9.65 -11.27
CA VAL A 263 6.57 -9.27 -12.63
C VAL A 263 7.76 -9.08 -13.57
N PRO A 264 7.63 -9.42 -14.87
CA PRO A 264 8.71 -9.33 -15.85
C PRO A 264 8.88 -7.90 -16.40
N VAL A 265 9.00 -6.92 -15.51
CA VAL A 265 8.96 -5.48 -15.85
C VAL A 265 10.14 -4.74 -15.24
N VAL A 266 10.70 -3.79 -15.99
CA VAL A 266 11.62 -2.74 -15.51
C VAL A 266 10.92 -1.39 -15.63
N LEU A 267 10.94 -0.59 -14.56
CA LEU A 267 10.36 0.74 -14.50
C LEU A 267 11.04 1.69 -15.47
N GLY A 268 10.23 2.34 -16.28
CA GLY A 268 10.65 3.46 -17.13
C GLY A 268 10.62 4.82 -16.40
N TRP A 269 10.12 4.86 -15.16
CA TRP A 269 9.99 6.07 -14.31
C TRP A 269 9.23 7.23 -14.97
N GLY A 270 8.38 6.94 -15.95
CA GLY A 270 7.71 7.95 -16.78
C GLY A 270 8.64 8.68 -17.77
N THR A 271 9.95 8.41 -17.75
CA THR A 271 10.89 8.84 -18.80
C THR A 271 10.66 8.06 -20.08
N VAL A 272 10.40 6.77 -19.93
CA VAL A 272 9.92 5.86 -20.98
C VAL A 272 8.76 5.03 -20.43
N SER A 273 8.03 4.34 -21.30
CA SER A 273 7.11 3.30 -20.85
C SER A 273 7.86 2.20 -20.12
N ASP A 274 7.22 1.53 -19.16
CA ASP A 274 7.81 0.38 -18.50
C ASP A 274 8.19 -0.71 -19.52
N GLN A 275 9.37 -1.31 -19.34
CA GLN A 275 9.96 -2.25 -20.28
C GLN A 275 9.68 -3.68 -19.86
N LEU A 276 9.16 -4.49 -20.79
CA LEU A 276 9.01 -5.94 -20.57
C LEU A 276 10.35 -6.64 -20.73
N VAL A 277 10.62 -7.59 -19.86
CA VAL A 277 11.81 -8.44 -19.89
C VAL A 277 11.45 -9.74 -20.62
N ARG A 278 12.16 -10.05 -21.71
CA ARG A 278 11.89 -11.24 -22.55
C ARG A 278 13.01 -12.27 -22.57
N GLY A 279 14.16 -11.95 -22.00
CA GLY A 279 15.29 -12.87 -21.93
C GLY A 279 16.51 -12.21 -21.32
N SER A 280 17.65 -12.88 -21.43
CA SER A 280 18.95 -12.40 -20.95
C SER A 280 20.08 -12.61 -21.97
N ASN A 281 19.77 -12.47 -23.26
CA ASN A 281 20.79 -12.49 -24.30
C ASN A 281 21.75 -11.32 -24.09
N GLU A 282 23.03 -11.64 -23.94
CA GLU A 282 24.04 -10.67 -23.55
C GLU A 282 24.42 -9.74 -24.71
N ALA A 283 24.35 -8.43 -24.48
CA ALA A 283 24.65 -7.41 -25.48
C ALA A 283 26.18 -7.30 -25.71
N PRO A 284 26.66 -7.16 -26.95
CA PRO A 284 28.09 -7.01 -27.24
C PRO A 284 28.62 -5.63 -26.84
N ILE A 285 29.95 -5.49 -26.77
CA ILE A 285 30.61 -4.17 -26.62
C ILE A 285 30.17 -3.24 -27.75
N GLY A 286 29.88 -1.98 -27.43
CA GLY A 286 29.34 -0.97 -28.34
C GLY A 286 27.81 -0.92 -28.39
N ALA A 287 27.11 -1.97 -27.95
CA ALA A 287 25.65 -1.99 -27.93
C ALA A 287 25.07 -0.90 -27.02
N SER A 288 23.90 -0.37 -27.42
CA SER A 288 23.12 0.52 -26.56
C SER A 288 22.59 -0.24 -25.36
N ILE A 289 22.66 0.38 -24.19
CA ILE A 289 22.18 -0.19 -22.94
C ILE A 289 21.58 0.91 -22.07
N CYS A 290 20.52 0.57 -21.35
CA CYS A 290 19.84 1.45 -20.43
C CYS A 290 19.83 0.87 -19.02
N ARG A 291 19.69 1.74 -18.03
CA ARG A 291 19.55 1.37 -16.63
C ARG A 291 18.31 2.02 -16.04
N SER A 292 17.68 1.33 -15.09
CA SER A 292 16.67 1.88 -14.18
C SER A 292 17.13 1.76 -12.72
N GLY A 293 17.00 2.83 -11.95
CA GLY A 293 17.30 2.86 -10.52
C GLY A 293 16.48 3.91 -9.77
N SER A 294 16.36 3.75 -8.45
CA SER A 294 15.47 4.56 -7.61
C SER A 294 15.95 5.99 -7.34
N THR A 295 17.12 6.39 -7.82
CA THR A 295 17.72 7.71 -7.56
C THR A 295 17.77 8.56 -8.81
N SER A 296 18.47 8.06 -9.84
CA SER A 296 18.63 8.77 -11.12
C SER A 296 17.64 8.29 -12.18
N HIS A 297 16.78 7.32 -11.86
CA HIS A 297 15.75 6.81 -12.76
C HIS A 297 16.35 6.18 -14.03
N TRP A 298 15.89 6.60 -15.21
CA TRP A 298 16.19 5.96 -16.49
C TRP A 298 17.29 6.69 -17.27
N HIS A 299 18.42 6.02 -17.50
CA HIS A 299 19.52 6.55 -18.29
C HIS A 299 20.08 5.51 -19.25
N CYS A 300 20.59 5.97 -20.41
CA CYS A 300 21.14 5.09 -21.44
C CYS A 300 22.54 5.54 -21.88
N GLY A 301 23.25 4.62 -22.53
CA GLY A 301 24.61 4.78 -23.05
C GLY A 301 25.03 3.51 -23.79
N ASN A 302 26.31 3.15 -23.72
CA ASN A 302 26.87 2.03 -24.44
C ASN A 302 27.66 1.10 -23.52
N VAL A 303 27.73 -0.18 -23.89
CA VAL A 303 28.67 -1.14 -23.31
C VAL A 303 30.08 -0.78 -23.79
N LEU A 304 31.02 -0.57 -22.86
CA LEU A 304 32.39 -0.12 -23.16
C LEU A 304 33.41 -1.24 -23.05
N ALA A 305 33.28 -2.11 -22.06
CA ALA A 305 34.19 -3.23 -21.83
C ALA A 305 33.47 -4.34 -21.07
N LYS A 306 34.00 -5.56 -21.15
CA LYS A 306 33.53 -6.74 -20.41
C LYS A 306 34.70 -7.39 -19.70
N ASN A 307 34.40 -8.23 -18.72
CA ASN A 307 35.38 -8.94 -17.93
C ASN A 307 36.38 -8.01 -17.21
N GLU A 308 35.91 -6.86 -16.74
CA GLU A 308 36.74 -5.88 -16.04
C GLU A 308 36.81 -6.20 -14.55
N THR A 309 37.98 -5.97 -13.94
CA THR A 309 38.13 -6.02 -12.48
C THR A 309 38.08 -4.61 -11.92
N VAL A 310 37.17 -4.37 -10.99
CA VAL A 310 36.99 -3.07 -10.32
C VAL A 310 37.49 -3.20 -8.89
N ASN A 311 38.36 -2.29 -8.46
CA ASN A 311 38.91 -2.29 -7.10
C ASN A 311 38.13 -1.29 -6.23
N TYR A 312 37.12 -1.78 -5.51
CA TYR A 312 36.41 -0.98 -4.50
C TYR A 312 37.21 -0.93 -3.18
N SER A 313 36.79 -0.06 -2.26
CA SER A 313 37.40 0.04 -0.93
C SER A 313 37.31 -1.26 -0.13
N GLU A 314 36.27 -2.05 -0.37
CA GLU A 314 35.97 -3.31 0.30
C GLU A 314 36.73 -4.50 -0.30
N GLY A 315 37.20 -4.38 -1.54
CA GLY A 315 37.92 -5.42 -2.27
C GLY A 315 37.72 -5.34 -3.78
N ALA A 316 38.45 -6.20 -4.50
CA ALA A 316 38.29 -6.36 -5.94
C ALA A 316 36.97 -7.08 -6.25
N VAL A 317 36.30 -6.67 -7.33
CA VAL A 317 35.16 -7.35 -7.92
C VAL A 317 35.50 -7.66 -9.37
N HIS A 318 35.33 -8.91 -9.78
CA HIS A 318 35.80 -9.42 -11.06
C HIS A 318 34.66 -9.53 -12.09
N GLN A 319 35.04 -9.73 -13.35
CA GLN A 319 34.13 -10.06 -14.46
C GLN A 319 33.02 -9.03 -14.72
N MET A 320 33.23 -7.77 -14.35
CA MET A 320 32.24 -6.71 -14.48
C MET A 320 32.11 -6.23 -15.92
N THR A 321 30.93 -5.74 -16.29
CA THR A 321 30.72 -5.05 -17.56
C THR A 321 30.64 -3.55 -17.33
N LYS A 322 31.47 -2.82 -18.06
CA LYS A 322 31.59 -1.36 -18.01
C LYS A 322 30.67 -0.70 -19.01
N THR A 323 30.07 0.42 -18.62
CA THR A 323 29.17 1.21 -19.47
C THR A 323 29.42 2.70 -19.34
N SER A 324 29.04 3.47 -20.36
CA SER A 324 29.04 4.94 -20.33
C SER A 324 27.82 5.54 -19.63
N VAL A 325 26.95 4.72 -19.04
CA VAL A 325 25.73 5.20 -18.39
C VAL A 325 26.11 5.77 -17.02
N CYS A 326 25.61 6.96 -16.65
CA CYS A 326 25.83 7.61 -15.34
C CYS A 326 24.94 7.01 -14.25
N ALA A 327 25.37 6.86 -12.99
CA ALA A 327 24.53 6.38 -11.89
C ALA A 327 24.75 7.20 -10.61
N GLU A 328 23.84 7.10 -9.64
CA GLU A 328 23.92 7.79 -8.34
C GLU A 328 23.69 6.83 -7.14
N PRO A 329 24.13 7.22 -5.92
CA PRO A 329 23.92 6.41 -4.72
C PRO A 329 22.45 6.05 -4.47
N GLY A 330 22.16 4.75 -4.47
CA GLY A 330 20.80 4.19 -4.37
C GLY A 330 20.32 3.49 -5.66
N ASP A 331 20.97 3.73 -6.79
CA ASP A 331 20.73 2.98 -8.04
C ASP A 331 21.36 1.58 -8.01
N SER A 332 22.25 1.32 -7.06
CA SER A 332 22.82 0.01 -6.76
C SER A 332 21.78 -1.09 -6.78
N GLY A 333 22.08 -2.20 -7.45
CA GLY A 333 21.17 -3.32 -7.67
C GLY A 333 20.19 -3.14 -8.83
N GLY A 334 19.96 -1.91 -9.29
CA GLY A 334 19.00 -1.56 -10.33
C GLY A 334 19.33 -2.17 -11.70
N SER A 335 18.30 -2.38 -12.50
CA SER A 335 18.35 -3.11 -13.77
C SER A 335 19.23 -2.42 -14.80
N PHE A 336 20.11 -3.16 -15.48
CA PHE A 336 20.64 -2.82 -16.80
C PHE A 336 19.97 -3.70 -17.86
N ILE A 337 19.37 -3.08 -18.88
CA ILE A 337 18.59 -3.74 -19.94
C ILE A 337 19.01 -3.21 -21.33
N SER A 338 19.07 -4.09 -22.33
CA SER A 338 19.32 -3.74 -23.73
C SER A 338 18.18 -4.28 -24.59
N GLY A 339 17.40 -3.40 -25.20
CA GLY A 339 16.10 -3.79 -25.77
C GLY A 339 15.20 -4.37 -24.69
N ASP A 340 14.81 -5.63 -24.86
CA ASP A 340 14.02 -6.42 -23.92
C ASP A 340 14.86 -7.51 -23.19
N GLN A 341 16.19 -7.44 -23.29
CA GLN A 341 17.12 -8.42 -22.73
C GLN A 341 17.77 -7.89 -21.46
N ALA A 342 17.57 -8.61 -20.35
CA ALA A 342 18.23 -8.33 -19.07
C ALA A 342 19.75 -8.53 -19.20
N GLN A 343 20.53 -7.54 -18.77
CA GLN A 343 21.99 -7.55 -18.87
C GLN A 343 22.66 -7.76 -17.52
N GLY A 344 22.19 -7.08 -16.48
CA GLY A 344 22.80 -7.18 -15.15
C GLY A 344 22.27 -6.20 -14.12
N VAL A 345 22.86 -6.21 -12.93
CA VAL A 345 22.49 -5.34 -11.82
C VAL A 345 23.59 -4.32 -11.55
N THR A 346 23.21 -3.08 -11.29
CA THR A 346 24.14 -1.98 -11.04
C THR A 346 25.01 -2.28 -9.81
N SER A 347 26.33 -2.21 -9.96
CA SER A 347 27.27 -2.43 -8.85
C SER A 347 27.79 -1.11 -8.32
N GLY A 348 28.50 -0.36 -9.16
CA GLY A 348 29.05 0.93 -8.77
C GLY A 348 29.61 1.69 -9.96
N GLY A 349 30.12 2.89 -9.72
CA GLY A 349 30.61 3.77 -10.77
C GLY A 349 31.38 4.95 -10.23
N TRP A 350 31.77 5.84 -11.13
CA TRP A 350 32.34 7.15 -10.79
C TRP A 350 31.59 8.25 -11.55
N GLY A 351 31.72 9.49 -11.10
CA GLY A 351 30.99 10.62 -11.66
C GLY A 351 29.57 10.73 -11.13
N ASN A 352 28.66 11.30 -11.91
CA ASN A 352 27.24 11.45 -11.57
C ASN A 352 26.41 11.75 -12.84
N CYS A 353 25.09 11.88 -12.72
CA CYS A 353 24.23 12.14 -13.86
C CYS A 353 24.14 13.61 -14.31
N SER A 354 24.79 14.55 -13.60
CA SER A 354 24.92 15.94 -14.02
C SER A 354 26.21 16.22 -14.81
N GLY A 355 27.33 15.59 -14.42
CA GLY A 355 28.65 15.79 -15.01
C GLY A 355 29.14 14.63 -15.87
N GLY A 356 28.36 13.56 -15.98
CA GLY A 356 28.76 12.32 -16.64
C GLY A 356 29.53 11.39 -15.72
N GLY A 357 29.71 10.15 -16.17
CA GLY A 357 30.34 9.09 -15.40
C GLY A 357 30.28 7.75 -16.12
N GLU A 358 30.90 6.75 -15.54
CA GLU A 358 30.84 5.37 -16.01
C GLU A 358 30.33 4.48 -14.87
N THR A 359 29.57 3.46 -15.24
CA THR A 359 28.97 2.52 -14.30
C THR A 359 29.30 1.09 -14.72
N TRP A 360 29.60 0.25 -13.73
CA TRP A 360 29.78 -1.18 -13.87
C TRP A 360 28.55 -1.92 -13.36
N TYR A 361 28.21 -3.00 -14.03
CA TYR A 361 27.16 -3.92 -13.61
C TYR A 361 27.68 -5.35 -13.52
N GLN A 362 27.11 -6.10 -12.59
CA GLN A 362 27.31 -7.54 -12.45
C GLN A 362 26.40 -8.27 -13.45
N PRO A 363 26.95 -9.09 -14.38
CA PRO A 363 26.15 -9.76 -15.40
C PRO A 363 25.07 -10.69 -14.82
N ILE A 364 23.84 -10.59 -15.33
CA ILE A 364 22.69 -11.34 -14.77
C ILE A 364 22.85 -12.85 -14.90
N ASN A 365 23.39 -13.34 -16.02
CA ASN A 365 23.50 -14.77 -16.30
C ASN A 365 24.38 -15.49 -15.27
N GLU A 366 25.37 -14.82 -14.70
CA GLU A 366 26.16 -15.38 -13.60
C GLU A 366 25.31 -15.58 -12.34
N ILE A 367 24.51 -14.58 -11.98
CA ILE A 367 23.63 -14.62 -10.80
C ILE A 367 22.61 -15.76 -10.93
N LEU A 368 22.00 -15.86 -12.11
CA LEU A 368 21.03 -16.91 -12.43
C LEU A 368 21.66 -18.31 -12.28
N ASN A 369 22.84 -18.51 -12.87
CA ASN A 369 23.56 -19.78 -12.80
C ASN A 369 24.02 -20.12 -11.38
N ARG A 370 24.53 -19.13 -10.64
CA ARG A 370 25.08 -19.32 -9.29
C ARG A 370 24.04 -19.84 -8.29
N TYR A 371 22.82 -19.36 -8.41
CA TYR A 371 21.71 -19.65 -7.49
C TYR A 371 20.64 -20.57 -8.09
N GLY A 372 20.79 -21.01 -9.34
CA GLY A 372 19.79 -21.84 -10.03
C GLY A 372 18.46 -21.11 -10.22
N LEU A 373 18.50 -19.80 -10.49
CA LEU A 373 17.31 -18.95 -10.64
C LEU A 373 16.88 -18.90 -12.10
N THR A 374 15.56 -18.83 -12.31
CA THR A 374 14.97 -18.60 -13.63
C THR A 374 14.40 -17.19 -13.69
N LEU A 375 14.85 -16.41 -14.67
CA LEU A 375 14.32 -15.07 -14.94
C LEU A 375 12.82 -15.12 -15.21
N HIS A 376 12.04 -14.23 -14.59
CA HIS A 376 10.63 -14.08 -14.94
C HIS A 376 10.56 -13.24 -16.22
N THR A 377 10.09 -13.85 -17.32
CA THR A 377 9.96 -13.22 -18.63
C THR A 377 8.51 -13.11 -19.10
N ALA A 378 8.23 -12.15 -19.97
CA ALA A 378 6.90 -11.83 -20.52
C ALA A 378 6.53 -12.58 -21.80
#